data_AF-A0A4Q9MV12-F1
#
_entry.id   AF-A0A4Q9MV12-F1
#
_cell.length_a   1.000
_cell.length_b   1.000
_cell.length_c   1.000
_cell.angle_alpha   90.00
_cell.angle_beta   90.00
_cell.angle_gamma   90.00
#
_symmetry.space_group_name_H-M   'P 1'
#
loop_
_entity.id
_entity.type
_entity.pdbx_description
1 polymer ?
#
loop_
_entity_poly.entity_id
_entity_poly.type
_entity_poly.pdbx_seq_one_letter_code
_entity_poly.pdbx_strand_id
1 'polypeptide(L)'
;MSAQKTATASSGALPSKVGITVFPGFEPLDAFGPLEALYMLSSNFKLDLYVIASTLDPVYTGTNDPQLNKAGSRFGVNIVPTHTYETVPDDLEVLLVPGGAGAAAPTIAPTVEFIRRAYPKLRYLITVCNGAAVAAAAGVLDGKRATTNKLYWKMITASSPNVNWVRTARYVVDGNCWTSGGVSAGIDVTLGWISKLYGEDRARTVANIMEYEWRHDPNWDTFAYVHRDDVDVFGGGVAFD
;
A
#
# COMPACT_ATOMS: atom_id res chain seq x y z
N MET A 1 14.46 -13.04 -27.48
CA MET A 1 14.14 -13.91 -26.32
C MET A 1 14.97 -13.41 -25.15
N SER A 2 14.40 -12.57 -24.29
CA SER A 2 15.08 -12.06 -23.09
C SER A 2 14.44 -12.73 -21.88
N ALA A 3 15.19 -13.56 -21.18
CA ALA A 3 14.73 -14.27 -20.01
C ALA A 3 14.70 -13.30 -18.82
N GLN A 4 13.50 -12.98 -18.32
CA GLN A 4 13.30 -12.38 -17.01
C GLN A 4 13.85 -13.35 -15.95
N LYS A 5 14.92 -12.93 -15.26
CA LYS A 5 15.34 -13.55 -14.00
C LYS A 5 14.22 -13.33 -12.98
N THR A 6 13.35 -14.32 -12.82
CA THR A 6 12.47 -14.43 -11.65
C THR A 6 13.32 -14.47 -10.40
N ALA A 7 13.13 -13.49 -9.52
CA ALA A 7 13.74 -13.46 -8.20
C ALA A 7 13.29 -14.71 -7.42
N THR A 8 14.16 -15.70 -7.31
CA THR A 8 14.00 -16.84 -6.42
C THR A 8 14.07 -16.34 -4.99
N ALA A 9 12.96 -16.42 -4.25
CA ALA A 9 12.95 -16.16 -2.81
C ALA A 9 13.94 -17.11 -2.12
N SER A 10 15.04 -16.58 -1.58
CA SER A 10 15.99 -17.37 -0.82
C SER A 10 15.31 -17.90 0.45
N SER A 11 15.67 -19.12 0.86
CA SER A 11 15.35 -19.70 2.16
C SER A 11 16.11 -19.01 3.31
N GLY A 12 16.23 -17.68 3.24
CA GLY A 12 17.00 -16.83 4.14
C GLY A 12 16.20 -16.34 5.34
N ALA A 13 16.90 -15.64 6.24
CA ALA A 13 16.34 -15.02 7.45
C ALA A 13 15.03 -14.24 7.17
N LEU A 14 14.18 -14.14 8.19
CA LEU A 14 12.95 -13.34 8.14
C LEU A 14 13.29 -11.87 7.81
N PRO A 15 12.53 -11.22 6.92
CA PRO A 15 12.81 -9.84 6.53
C PRO A 15 12.56 -8.88 7.70
N SER A 16 13.58 -8.15 8.13
CA SER A 16 13.53 -7.27 9.29
C SER A 16 13.54 -5.78 8.95
N LYS A 17 13.92 -5.41 7.72
CA LYS A 17 14.09 -4.01 7.31
C LYS A 17 12.90 -3.54 6.48
N VAL A 18 11.98 -2.80 7.11
CA VAL A 18 10.72 -2.38 6.50
C VAL A 18 10.72 -0.87 6.27
N GLY A 19 10.48 -0.46 5.03
CA GLY A 19 10.26 0.93 4.66
C GLY A 19 8.79 1.21 4.41
N ILE A 20 8.37 2.44 4.66
CA ILE A 20 7.10 2.98 4.19
C ILE A 20 7.33 4.31 3.49
N THR A 21 6.85 4.46 2.26
CA THR A 21 6.85 5.78 1.59
C THR A 21 5.72 6.63 2.15
N VAL A 22 6.02 7.85 2.57
CA VAL A 22 5.02 8.87 2.90
C VAL A 22 5.23 10.09 2.02
N PHE A 23 4.13 10.67 1.56
CA PHE A 23 4.11 11.84 0.67
C PHE A 23 2.91 12.72 1.00
N PRO A 24 2.95 14.03 0.73
CA PRO A 24 1.84 14.92 1.10
C PRO A 24 0.50 14.41 0.57
N GLY A 25 -0.49 14.30 1.46
CA GLY A 25 -1.81 13.77 1.12
C GLY A 25 -1.93 12.24 1.09
N PHE A 26 -0.99 11.49 1.69
CA PHE A 26 -1.13 10.05 1.85
C PHE A 26 -2.29 9.69 2.81
N GLU A 27 -2.97 8.57 2.56
CA GLU A 27 -4.09 8.12 3.40
C GLU A 27 -3.58 7.60 4.75
N PRO A 28 -4.00 8.15 5.90
CA PRO A 28 -3.47 7.75 7.20
C PRO A 28 -3.58 6.26 7.47
N LEU A 29 -4.76 5.66 7.23
CA LEU A 29 -5.01 4.27 7.60
C LEU A 29 -4.36 3.27 6.63
N ASP A 30 -4.04 3.69 5.40
CA ASP A 30 -3.22 2.89 4.48
C ASP A 30 -1.78 2.72 4.99
N ALA A 31 -1.30 3.67 5.78
CA ALA A 31 0.02 3.61 6.41
C ALA A 31 -0.07 2.99 7.81
N PHE A 32 -0.85 3.59 8.70
CA PHE A 32 -0.88 3.23 10.11
C PHE A 32 -1.56 1.90 10.39
N GLY A 33 -2.48 1.44 9.53
CA GLY A 33 -3.07 0.09 9.65
C GLY A 33 -2.03 -1.02 9.51
N PRO A 34 -1.29 -1.09 8.38
CA PRO A 34 -0.15 -1.99 8.23
C PRO A 34 0.94 -1.81 9.30
N LEU A 35 1.28 -0.57 9.66
CA LEU A 35 2.30 -0.30 10.67
C LEU A 35 1.90 -0.80 12.06
N GLU A 36 0.61 -0.75 12.42
CA GLU A 36 0.12 -1.30 13.68
C GLU A 36 0.34 -2.82 13.76
N ALA A 37 0.02 -3.56 12.69
CA ALA A 37 0.26 -5.00 12.64
C ALA A 37 1.76 -5.34 12.75
N LEU A 38 2.62 -4.55 12.09
CA LEU A 38 4.07 -4.71 12.18
C LEU A 38 4.63 -4.27 13.55
N TYR A 39 4.04 -3.25 14.16
CA TYR A 39 4.40 -2.78 15.50
C TYR A 39 4.16 -3.88 16.54
N MET A 40 3.00 -4.53 16.50
CA MET A 40 2.70 -5.68 17.37
C MET A 40 3.63 -6.87 17.11
N LEU A 41 4.00 -7.13 15.85
CA LEU A 41 4.99 -8.15 15.52
C LEU A 41 6.38 -7.81 16.07
N SER A 42 6.76 -6.52 16.07
CA SER A 42 8.10 -6.05 16.48
C SER A 42 8.42 -6.32 17.95
N SER A 43 7.42 -6.55 18.80
CA SER A 43 7.64 -6.91 20.21
C SER A 43 8.33 -8.27 20.38
N ASN A 44 8.26 -9.15 19.38
CA ASN A 44 8.83 -10.50 19.43
C ASN A 44 9.86 -10.77 18.31
N PHE A 45 9.95 -9.88 17.31
CA PHE A 45 10.87 -10.00 16.18
C PHE A 45 11.59 -8.68 15.97
N LYS A 46 12.90 -8.75 15.72
CA LYS A 46 13.68 -7.57 15.35
C LYS A 46 13.14 -7.04 14.02
N LEU A 47 12.49 -5.88 14.08
CA LEU A 47 12.07 -5.08 12.92
C LEU A 47 12.66 -3.68 13.05
N ASP A 48 13.22 -3.17 11.96
CA ASP A 48 13.66 -1.79 11.84
C ASP A 48 12.74 -1.09 10.82
N LEU A 49 12.12 0.01 11.24
CA LEU A 49 11.20 0.79 10.43
C LEU A 49 11.89 2.04 9.86
N TYR A 50 11.75 2.24 8.56
CA TYR A 50 12.17 3.43 7.85
C TYR A 50 10.92 4.16 7.32
N VAL A 51 10.61 5.32 7.89
CA VAL A 51 9.64 6.26 7.30
C VAL A 51 10.38 7.10 6.27
N ILE A 52 10.02 6.96 4.99
CA ILE A 52 10.78 7.45 3.84
C ILE A 52 9.96 8.50 3.09
N ALA A 53 10.54 9.68 2.84
CA ALA A 53 9.90 10.75 2.06
C ALA A 53 10.91 11.46 1.13
N SER A 54 10.47 12.51 0.43
CA SER A 54 11.38 13.33 -0.39
C SER A 54 12.34 14.19 0.44
N THR A 55 11.90 14.67 1.61
CA THR A 55 12.68 15.47 2.56
C THR A 55 12.45 14.94 3.98
N LEU A 56 13.13 15.51 4.98
CA LEU A 56 12.88 15.20 6.40
C LEU A 56 11.84 16.14 7.03
N ASP A 57 11.22 17.01 6.22
CA ASP A 57 10.16 17.89 6.70
C ASP A 57 8.92 17.05 7.07
N PRO A 58 8.11 17.48 8.06
CA PRO A 58 6.88 16.79 8.40
C PRO A 58 5.94 16.66 7.19
N VAL A 59 5.45 15.45 6.94
CA VAL A 59 4.55 15.14 5.83
C VAL A 59 3.11 15.16 6.34
N TYR A 60 2.32 16.08 5.79
CA TYR A 60 0.90 16.22 6.12
C TYR A 60 0.04 15.21 5.35
N THR A 61 -0.89 14.57 6.04
CA THR A 61 -1.84 13.57 5.47
C THR A 61 -3.04 14.20 4.76
N GLY A 62 -3.41 15.43 5.11
CA GLY A 62 -4.52 16.11 4.46
C GLY A 62 -4.18 16.61 3.05
N THR A 63 -5.21 16.97 2.29
CA THR A 63 -5.08 17.53 0.93
C THR A 63 -5.68 18.93 0.85
N ASN A 64 -5.01 19.80 0.10
CA ASN A 64 -5.52 21.12 -0.28
C ASN A 64 -6.16 21.12 -1.67
N ASP A 65 -6.29 19.95 -2.32
CA ASP A 65 -6.98 19.83 -3.58
C ASP A 65 -8.47 20.17 -3.40
N PRO A 66 -8.99 21.25 -4.02
CA PRO A 66 -10.38 21.66 -3.86
C PRO A 66 -11.39 20.63 -4.40
N GLN A 67 -10.97 19.71 -5.28
CA GLN A 67 -11.83 18.64 -5.77
C GLN A 67 -12.02 17.54 -4.72
N LEU A 68 -11.01 17.29 -3.89
CA LEU A 68 -11.00 16.24 -2.87
C LEU A 68 -11.33 16.78 -1.47
N ASN A 69 -11.15 18.07 -1.23
CA ASN A 69 -11.43 18.76 0.03
C ASN A 69 -12.38 19.96 -0.17
N LYS A 70 -13.58 19.69 -0.70
CA LYS A 70 -14.58 20.71 -1.04
C LYS A 70 -14.96 21.61 0.15
N ALA A 71 -15.03 21.03 1.35
CA ALA A 71 -15.36 21.74 2.58
C ALA A 71 -14.19 22.60 3.14
N GLY A 72 -12.99 22.53 2.55
CA GLY A 72 -11.81 23.25 3.04
C GLY A 72 -11.37 22.83 4.44
N SER A 73 -11.62 21.58 4.82
CA SER A 73 -11.29 21.05 6.13
C SER A 73 -9.78 20.94 6.33
N ARG A 74 -9.30 21.29 7.53
CA ARG A 74 -7.92 21.05 7.96
C ARG A 74 -7.86 19.84 8.88
N PHE A 75 -8.26 18.69 8.36
CA PHE A 75 -8.27 17.43 9.11
C PHE A 75 -7.15 16.52 8.61
N GLY A 76 -6.12 16.38 9.44
CA GLY A 76 -4.96 15.57 9.12
C GLY A 76 -3.89 15.69 10.19
N VAL A 77 -2.97 14.74 10.17
CA VAL A 77 -1.79 14.68 11.03
C VAL A 77 -0.52 14.84 10.22
N ASN A 78 0.56 15.25 10.88
CA ASN A 78 1.91 15.25 10.33
C ASN A 78 2.67 14.02 10.81
N ILE A 79 3.38 13.35 9.91
CA ILE A 79 4.38 12.33 10.24
C ILE A 79 5.78 12.88 9.96
N VAL A 80 6.73 12.63 10.85
CA VAL A 80 8.13 13.04 10.66
C VAL A 80 8.89 11.91 9.98
N PRO A 81 9.41 12.11 8.75
CA PRO A 81 10.23 11.10 8.09
C PRO A 81 11.54 10.85 8.85
N THR A 82 12.02 9.62 8.76
CA THR A 82 13.33 9.21 9.32
C THR A 82 14.43 9.22 8.27
N HIS A 83 14.06 9.00 7.00
CA HIS A 83 14.96 8.86 5.87
C HIS A 83 14.36 9.56 4.65
N THR A 84 15.23 9.93 3.70
CA THR A 84 14.80 10.37 2.38
C THR A 84 14.97 9.25 1.36
N TYR A 85 14.49 9.47 0.13
CA TYR A 85 14.73 8.56 -1.00
C TYR A 85 16.22 8.30 -1.31
N GLU A 86 17.13 9.14 -0.82
CA GLU A 86 18.57 9.01 -1.01
C GLU A 86 19.31 8.49 0.23
N THR A 87 18.72 8.60 1.43
CA THR A 87 19.40 8.20 2.68
C THR A 87 18.93 6.86 3.24
N VAL A 88 17.84 6.30 2.71
CA VAL A 88 17.38 4.97 3.13
C VAL A 88 18.44 3.90 2.83
N PRO A 89 18.69 2.92 3.73
CA PRO A 89 19.69 1.88 3.50
C PRO A 89 19.45 1.08 2.22
N ASP A 90 20.53 0.77 1.50
CA ASP A 90 20.50 -0.03 0.27
C ASP A 90 20.03 -1.47 0.47
N ASP A 91 20.05 -1.96 1.71
CA ASP A 91 19.59 -3.28 2.10
C ASP A 91 18.17 -3.28 2.68
N LEU A 92 17.36 -2.28 2.30
CA LEU A 92 15.90 -2.29 2.50
C LEU A 92 15.28 -3.55 1.90
N GLU A 93 14.48 -4.27 2.68
CA GLU A 93 13.93 -5.56 2.28
C GLU A 93 12.46 -5.49 1.87
N VAL A 94 11.67 -4.68 2.57
CA VAL A 94 10.22 -4.55 2.37
C VAL A 94 9.87 -3.09 2.17
N LEU A 95 9.03 -2.78 1.19
CA LEU A 95 8.47 -1.44 1.02
C LEU A 95 6.95 -1.46 1.04
N LEU A 96 6.37 -0.66 1.94
CA LEU A 96 4.95 -0.33 2.00
C LEU A 96 4.69 0.95 1.22
N VAL A 97 3.70 0.93 0.33
CA VAL A 97 3.28 2.08 -0.49
C VAL A 97 1.79 2.36 -0.22
N PRO A 98 1.47 3.39 0.59
CA PRO A 98 0.09 3.78 0.84
C PRO A 98 -0.51 4.48 -0.38
N GLY A 99 -1.83 4.63 -0.37
CA GLY A 99 -2.56 5.49 -1.28
C GLY A 99 -2.79 6.89 -0.72
N GLY A 100 -3.94 7.47 -1.04
CA GLY A 100 -4.37 8.81 -0.66
C GLY A 100 -4.45 9.77 -1.84
N ALA A 101 -4.92 10.99 -1.56
CA ALA A 101 -5.02 12.07 -2.53
C ALA A 101 -3.67 12.39 -3.20
N GLY A 102 -2.59 12.34 -2.41
CA GLY A 102 -1.23 12.61 -2.87
C GLY A 102 -0.74 11.67 -3.97
N ALA A 103 -1.28 10.45 -4.05
CA ALA A 103 -0.87 9.48 -5.06
C ALA A 103 -1.30 9.87 -6.49
N ALA A 104 -2.30 10.75 -6.63
CA ALA A 104 -2.74 11.32 -7.91
C ALA A 104 -2.16 12.73 -8.17
N ALA A 105 -1.45 13.32 -7.21
CA ALA A 105 -0.92 14.67 -7.32
C ALA A 105 0.36 14.70 -8.19
N PRO A 106 0.65 15.81 -8.90
CA PRO A 106 1.91 15.95 -9.66
C PRO A 106 3.18 15.79 -8.82
N THR A 107 3.08 16.05 -7.51
CA THR A 107 4.17 15.91 -6.54
C THR A 107 4.56 14.46 -6.26
N ILE A 108 3.84 13.46 -6.79
CA ILE A 108 4.13 12.03 -6.58
C ILE A 108 5.34 11.52 -7.38
N ALA A 109 5.76 12.23 -8.43
CA ALA A 109 6.79 11.76 -9.36
C ALA A 109 8.11 11.32 -8.68
N PRO A 110 8.64 12.02 -7.65
CA PRO A 110 9.82 11.57 -6.91
C PRO A 110 9.61 10.22 -6.20
N THR A 111 8.42 9.95 -5.65
CA THR A 111 8.07 8.67 -5.02
C THR A 111 8.05 7.54 -6.04
N VAL A 112 7.49 7.81 -7.24
CA VAL A 112 7.48 6.85 -8.36
C VAL A 112 8.91 6.48 -8.77
N GLU A 113 9.79 7.47 -8.91
CA GLU A 113 11.20 7.22 -9.26
C GLU A 113 11.93 6.45 -8.16
N PHE A 114 11.71 6.80 -6.89
CA PHE A 114 12.26 6.04 -5.78
C PHE A 114 11.85 4.56 -5.83
N ILE A 115 10.56 4.27 -6.02
CA ILE A 115 10.05 2.89 -6.10
C ILE A 115 10.69 2.15 -7.28
N ARG A 116 10.81 2.80 -8.46
CA ARG A 116 11.44 2.23 -9.64
C ARG A 116 12.89 1.80 -9.37
N ARG A 117 13.66 2.63 -8.66
CA ARG A 117 15.07 2.34 -8.30
C ARG A 117 15.19 1.30 -7.19
N ALA A 118 14.32 1.35 -6.18
CA ALA A 118 14.40 0.48 -5.00
C ALA A 118 13.92 -0.95 -5.28
N TYR A 119 12.83 -1.10 -6.07
CA TYR A 119 12.14 -2.37 -6.26
C TYR A 119 13.04 -3.56 -6.67
N PRO A 120 14.02 -3.42 -7.59
CA PRO A 120 14.90 -4.52 -7.97
C PRO A 120 15.70 -5.13 -6.80
N LYS A 121 15.90 -4.38 -5.71
CA LYS A 121 16.61 -4.83 -4.50
C LYS A 121 15.66 -5.37 -3.42
N LEU A 122 14.37 -5.02 -3.48
CA LEU A 122 13.39 -5.40 -2.48
C LEU A 122 13.08 -6.90 -2.51
N ARG A 123 12.97 -7.49 -1.33
CA ARG A 123 12.38 -8.82 -1.14
C ARG A 123 10.88 -8.79 -1.33
N TYR A 124 10.20 -7.72 -0.91
CA TYR A 124 8.74 -7.56 -1.00
C TYR A 124 8.31 -6.11 -1.24
N LEU A 125 7.24 -5.94 -2.02
CA LEU A 125 6.51 -4.68 -2.18
C LEU A 125 5.06 -4.90 -1.75
N ILE A 126 4.57 -4.07 -0.83
CA ILE A 126 3.18 -4.11 -0.34
C ILE A 126 2.53 -2.77 -0.68
N THR A 127 1.42 -2.76 -1.42
CA THR A 127 0.69 -1.53 -1.73
C THR A 127 -0.71 -1.58 -1.16
N VAL A 128 -1.18 -0.46 -0.62
CA VAL A 128 -2.57 -0.29 -0.16
C VAL A 128 -3.27 0.75 -1.01
N CYS A 129 -4.56 0.52 -1.27
CA CYS A 129 -5.44 1.46 -1.97
C CYS A 129 -4.89 1.85 -3.35
N ASN A 130 -4.91 3.14 -3.68
CA ASN A 130 -4.32 3.67 -4.91
C ASN A 130 -2.78 3.79 -4.85
N GLY A 131 -2.12 3.33 -3.79
CA GLY A 131 -0.66 3.12 -3.79
C GLY A 131 -0.20 2.13 -4.88
N ALA A 132 -1.09 1.22 -5.29
CA ALA A 132 -0.88 0.35 -6.45
C ALA A 132 -0.69 1.15 -7.76
N ALA A 133 -1.30 2.33 -7.90
CA ALA A 133 -1.10 3.19 -9.07
C ALA A 133 0.31 3.81 -9.09
N VAL A 134 0.86 4.14 -7.91
CA VAL A 134 2.23 4.65 -7.78
C VAL A 134 3.24 3.57 -8.16
N ALA A 135 3.02 2.34 -7.70
CA ALA A 135 3.81 1.17 -8.09
C ALA A 135 3.67 0.85 -9.59
N ALA A 136 2.46 0.89 -10.15
CA ALA A 136 2.23 0.69 -11.57
C ALA A 136 2.94 1.76 -12.43
N ALA A 137 2.89 3.03 -12.04
CA ALA A 137 3.62 4.11 -12.70
C ALA A 137 5.14 3.91 -12.63
N ALA A 138 5.65 3.23 -11.60
CA ALA A 138 7.06 2.84 -11.52
C ALA A 138 7.43 1.68 -12.46
N GLY A 139 6.45 1.04 -13.10
CA GLY A 139 6.60 -0.10 -14.00
C GLY A 139 6.75 -1.45 -13.28
N VAL A 140 6.64 -1.48 -11.95
CA VAL A 140 6.94 -2.68 -11.15
C VAL A 140 5.81 -3.72 -11.19
N LEU A 141 4.60 -3.30 -11.61
CA LEU A 141 3.42 -4.16 -11.71
C LEU A 141 3.13 -4.64 -13.14
N ASP A 142 3.91 -4.21 -14.14
CA ASP A 142 3.70 -4.61 -15.54
C ASP A 142 3.78 -6.14 -15.70
N GLY A 143 2.74 -6.71 -16.31
CA GLY A 143 2.58 -8.15 -16.50
C GLY A 143 2.17 -8.93 -15.25
N LYS A 144 2.11 -8.31 -14.07
CA LYS A 144 1.72 -8.95 -12.81
C LYS A 144 0.22 -8.82 -12.56
N ARG A 145 -0.33 -9.77 -11.81
CA ARG A 145 -1.65 -9.63 -11.20
C ARG A 145 -1.58 -8.63 -10.04
N ALA A 146 -2.53 -7.71 -10.01
CA ALA A 146 -2.63 -6.73 -8.93
C ALA A 146 -4.09 -6.32 -8.67
N THR A 147 -4.34 -5.65 -7.55
CA THR A 147 -5.61 -4.99 -7.24
C THR A 147 -5.35 -3.60 -6.67
N THR A 148 -6.42 -2.81 -6.55
CA THR A 148 -6.42 -1.47 -5.95
C THR A 148 -7.79 -1.24 -5.29
N ASN A 149 -7.98 -0.08 -4.65
CA ASN A 149 -9.27 0.27 -4.07
C ASN A 149 -10.36 0.38 -5.15
N LYS A 150 -11.60 0.13 -4.74
CA LYS A 150 -12.71 -0.02 -5.67
C LYS A 150 -13.26 1.31 -6.16
N LEU A 151 -13.09 2.37 -5.36
CA LEU A 151 -13.50 3.73 -5.68
C LEU A 151 -12.73 4.29 -6.90
N TYR A 152 -11.40 4.12 -6.92
CA TYR A 152 -10.53 4.62 -8.00
C TYR A 152 -10.24 3.57 -9.09
N TRP A 153 -10.94 2.43 -9.07
CA TRP A 153 -10.66 1.28 -9.95
C TRP A 153 -10.56 1.67 -11.43
N LYS A 154 -11.58 2.35 -11.98
CA LYS A 154 -11.61 2.72 -13.40
C LYS A 154 -10.44 3.60 -13.81
N MET A 155 -10.15 4.64 -13.02
CA MET A 155 -9.09 5.61 -13.31
C MET A 155 -7.71 4.94 -13.31
N ILE A 156 -7.45 4.10 -12.30
CA ILE A 156 -6.15 3.45 -12.13
C ILE A 156 -5.93 2.40 -13.21
N THR A 157 -6.92 1.54 -13.46
CA THR A 157 -6.79 0.47 -14.45
C THR A 157 -6.64 0.99 -15.87
N ALA A 158 -7.31 2.10 -16.22
CA ALA A 158 -7.16 2.76 -17.51
C ALA A 158 -5.75 3.37 -17.70
N SER A 159 -5.14 3.89 -16.64
CA SER A 159 -3.82 4.53 -16.67
C SER A 159 -2.66 3.52 -16.63
N SER A 160 -2.95 2.23 -16.40
CA SER A 160 -1.94 1.17 -16.27
C SER A 160 -2.41 -0.13 -16.94
N PRO A 161 -2.55 -0.13 -18.28
CA PRO A 161 -3.14 -1.25 -19.03
C PRO A 161 -2.24 -2.49 -19.08
N ASN A 162 -0.95 -2.35 -18.77
CA ASN A 162 0.00 -3.47 -18.74
C ASN A 162 -0.14 -4.35 -17.49
N VAL A 163 -0.94 -3.94 -16.50
CA VAL A 163 -1.14 -4.67 -15.25
C VAL A 163 -2.39 -5.56 -15.36
N ASN A 164 -2.29 -6.81 -14.88
CA ASN A 164 -3.38 -7.78 -14.91
C ASN A 164 -4.32 -7.58 -13.70
N TRP A 165 -5.16 -6.55 -13.75
CA TRP A 165 -6.00 -6.12 -12.63
C TRP A 165 -7.10 -7.13 -12.22
N VAL A 166 -7.19 -7.46 -10.93
CA VAL A 166 -8.17 -8.37 -10.32
C VAL A 166 -9.20 -7.61 -9.47
N ARG A 167 -10.34 -7.26 -10.07
CA ARG A 167 -11.33 -6.32 -9.47
C ARG A 167 -11.89 -6.77 -8.13
N THR A 168 -12.26 -8.04 -8.01
CA THR A 168 -12.98 -8.58 -6.83
C THR A 168 -12.05 -8.95 -5.68
N ALA A 169 -10.74 -8.92 -5.88
CA ALA A 169 -9.80 -9.30 -4.84
C ALA A 169 -9.66 -8.19 -3.80
N ARG A 170 -9.73 -8.60 -2.52
CA ARG A 170 -9.37 -7.79 -1.36
C ARG A 170 -7.88 -7.50 -1.35
N TYR A 171 -7.08 -8.53 -1.62
CA TYR A 171 -5.67 -8.38 -1.95
C TYR A 171 -5.21 -9.46 -2.92
N VAL A 172 -4.14 -9.17 -3.66
CA VAL A 172 -3.53 -10.04 -4.66
C VAL A 172 -2.06 -10.21 -4.32
N VAL A 173 -1.59 -11.44 -4.42
CA VAL A 173 -0.18 -11.80 -4.31
C VAL A 173 0.31 -12.34 -5.65
N ASP A 174 1.32 -11.69 -6.23
CA ASP A 174 2.00 -12.14 -7.45
C ASP A 174 3.52 -11.99 -7.30
N GLY A 175 4.19 -13.12 -7.06
CA GLY A 175 5.60 -13.15 -6.69
C GLY A 175 5.85 -12.40 -5.38
N ASN A 176 6.67 -11.36 -5.45
CA ASN A 176 6.99 -10.49 -4.32
C ASN A 176 6.11 -9.24 -4.20
N CYS A 177 5.12 -9.07 -5.07
CA CYS A 177 4.18 -7.94 -5.04
C CYS A 177 2.87 -8.35 -4.34
N TRP A 178 2.53 -7.62 -3.29
CA TRP A 178 1.31 -7.79 -2.50
C TRP A 178 0.51 -6.49 -2.63
N THR A 179 -0.62 -6.53 -3.32
CA THR A 179 -1.42 -5.33 -3.59
C THR A 179 -2.80 -5.50 -2.95
N SER A 180 -3.37 -4.46 -2.34
CA SER A 180 -4.67 -4.54 -1.69
C SER A 180 -5.66 -3.45 -2.11
N GLY A 181 -6.92 -3.68 -1.74
CA GLY A 181 -8.03 -2.74 -1.89
C GLY A 181 -7.92 -1.54 -0.95
N GLY A 182 -9.03 -1.11 -0.36
CA GLY A 182 -9.04 0.04 0.55
C GLY A 182 -8.36 -0.20 1.90
N VAL A 183 -8.42 0.79 2.78
CA VAL A 183 -7.75 0.85 4.09
C VAL A 183 -7.80 -0.45 4.91
N SER A 184 -8.97 -1.07 5.07
CA SER A 184 -9.10 -2.31 5.84
C SER A 184 -8.39 -3.49 5.17
N ALA A 185 -8.47 -3.57 3.83
CA ALA A 185 -7.72 -4.58 3.07
C ALA A 185 -6.20 -4.38 3.19
N GLY A 186 -5.74 -3.16 3.48
CA GLY A 186 -4.35 -2.84 3.83
C GLY A 186 -3.86 -3.56 5.09
N ILE A 187 -4.69 -3.62 6.12
CA ILE A 187 -4.39 -4.37 7.34
C ILE A 187 -4.37 -5.87 7.02
N ASP A 188 -5.39 -6.37 6.31
CA ASP A 188 -5.50 -7.81 6.01
C ASP A 188 -4.39 -8.35 5.11
N VAL A 189 -3.93 -7.57 4.10
CA VAL A 189 -2.79 -7.97 3.26
C VAL A 189 -1.50 -8.04 4.08
N THR A 190 -1.35 -7.15 5.06
CA THR A 190 -0.19 -7.13 5.95
C THR A 190 -0.22 -8.34 6.88
N LEU A 191 -1.37 -8.67 7.48
CA LEU A 191 -1.54 -9.90 8.26
C LEU A 191 -1.35 -11.17 7.41
N GLY A 192 -1.80 -11.17 6.15
CA GLY A 192 -1.51 -12.23 5.19
C GLY A 192 -0.02 -12.39 4.90
N TRP A 193 0.71 -11.28 4.78
CA TRP A 193 2.15 -11.27 4.59
C TRP A 193 2.89 -11.79 5.85
N ILE A 194 2.46 -11.35 7.04
CA ILE A 194 2.96 -11.87 8.33
C ILE A 194 2.69 -13.39 8.41
N SER A 195 1.48 -13.84 8.08
CA SER A 195 1.12 -15.26 8.08
C SER A 195 2.05 -16.07 7.17
N LYS A 196 2.31 -15.56 5.97
CA LYS A 196 3.14 -16.24 4.98
C LYS A 196 4.60 -16.38 5.40
N LEU A 197 5.18 -15.38 6.06
CA LEU A 197 6.62 -15.35 6.37
C LEU A 197 6.93 -15.70 7.82
N TYR A 198 6.14 -15.18 8.76
CA TYR A 198 6.32 -15.36 10.19
C TYR A 198 5.48 -16.51 10.74
N GLY A 199 4.51 -17.03 9.98
CA GLY A 199 3.64 -18.13 10.36
C GLY A 199 2.24 -17.66 10.79
N GLU A 200 1.24 -18.47 10.48
CA GLU A 200 -0.17 -18.13 10.66
C GLU A 200 -0.56 -17.86 12.13
N ASP A 201 -0.06 -18.68 13.07
CA ASP A 201 -0.33 -18.49 14.49
C ASP A 201 0.12 -17.12 15.00
N ARG A 202 1.22 -16.60 14.44
CA ARG A 202 1.74 -15.27 14.77
C ARG A 202 0.87 -14.18 14.20
N ALA A 203 0.42 -14.31 12.95
CA ALA A 203 -0.55 -13.37 12.36
C ALA A 203 -1.87 -13.34 13.15
N ARG A 204 -2.38 -14.50 13.58
CA ARG A 204 -3.57 -14.58 14.44
C ARG A 204 -3.34 -13.94 15.81
N THR A 205 -2.17 -14.15 16.40
CA THR A 205 -1.81 -13.51 17.67
C THR A 205 -1.75 -12.00 17.54
N VAL A 206 -1.10 -11.49 16.48
CA VAL A 206 -1.06 -10.05 16.17
C VAL A 206 -2.48 -9.49 16.00
N ALA A 207 -3.32 -10.13 15.19
CA ALA A 207 -4.72 -9.72 14.99
C ALA A 207 -5.51 -9.70 16.31
N ASN A 208 -5.33 -10.71 17.17
CA ASN A 208 -6.00 -10.79 18.47
C ASN A 208 -5.54 -9.69 19.43
N ILE A 209 -4.24 -9.36 19.46
CA ILE A 209 -3.71 -8.26 20.30
C ILE A 209 -4.27 -6.91 19.84
N MET A 210 -4.40 -6.72 18.52
CA MET A 210 -5.03 -5.54 17.93
C MET A 210 -6.56 -5.52 18.11
N GLU A 211 -7.17 -6.60 18.62
CA GLU A 211 -8.61 -6.84 18.62
C GLU A 211 -9.24 -6.65 17.22
N TYR A 212 -8.50 -7.01 16.18
CA TYR A 212 -8.85 -6.80 14.79
C TYR A 212 -9.40 -8.09 14.15
N GLU A 213 -10.62 -8.03 13.60
CA GLU A 213 -11.23 -9.16 12.88
C GLU A 213 -10.57 -9.37 11.51
N TRP A 214 -9.51 -10.19 11.48
CA TRP A 214 -8.77 -10.47 10.25
C TRP A 214 -9.61 -11.19 9.19
N ARG A 215 -9.80 -10.54 8.04
CA ARG A 215 -10.41 -11.15 6.85
C ARG A 215 -9.36 -11.89 6.04
N HIS A 216 -9.22 -13.19 6.33
CA HIS A 216 -8.19 -14.04 5.72
C HIS A 216 -8.40 -14.29 4.21
N ASP A 217 -9.64 -14.37 3.71
CA ASP A 217 -9.91 -14.67 2.30
C ASP A 217 -9.49 -13.50 1.38
N PRO A 218 -8.44 -13.66 0.54
CA PRO A 218 -7.97 -12.61 -0.37
C PRO A 218 -9.00 -12.24 -1.45
N ASN A 219 -9.98 -13.09 -1.72
CA ASN A 219 -10.95 -12.89 -2.80
C ASN A 219 -12.25 -12.23 -2.32
N TRP A 220 -12.36 -11.95 -1.02
CA TRP A 220 -13.57 -11.40 -0.42
C TRP A 220 -13.51 -9.88 -0.27
N ASP A 221 -13.87 -9.16 -1.33
CA ASP A 221 -14.06 -7.70 -1.30
C ASP A 221 -15.50 -7.33 -1.66
N THR A 222 -16.32 -7.09 -0.64
CA THR A 222 -17.72 -6.69 -0.82
C THR A 222 -17.86 -5.32 -1.48
N PHE A 223 -16.84 -4.46 -1.39
CA PHE A 223 -16.87 -3.13 -2.01
C PHE A 223 -16.69 -3.19 -3.52
N ALA A 224 -16.23 -4.33 -4.08
CA ALA A 224 -16.24 -4.54 -5.52
C ALA A 224 -17.66 -4.62 -6.09
N TYR A 225 -18.67 -4.94 -5.27
CA TYR A 225 -20.08 -4.90 -5.64
C TYR A 225 -20.68 -3.52 -5.46
N VAL A 226 -20.24 -2.80 -4.43
CA VAL A 226 -20.68 -1.44 -4.12
C VAL A 226 -20.24 -0.47 -5.21
N HIS A 227 -18.96 -0.48 -5.61
CA HIS A 227 -18.43 0.43 -6.64
C HIS A 227 -18.55 -0.13 -8.08
N ARG A 228 -19.63 -0.85 -8.39
CA ARG A 228 -19.91 -1.26 -9.77
C ARG A 228 -20.39 -0.07 -10.60
N ASP A 229 -20.13 -0.16 -11.89
CA ASP A 229 -20.39 0.89 -12.87
C ASP A 229 -21.85 1.36 -12.91
N ASP A 230 -22.77 0.52 -12.43
CA ASP A 230 -24.21 0.68 -12.40
C ASP A 230 -24.78 1.04 -11.01
N VAL A 231 -23.93 1.14 -9.97
CA VAL A 231 -24.36 1.44 -8.60
C VAL A 231 -23.87 2.82 -8.21
N ASP A 232 -24.81 3.75 -8.01
CA ASP A 232 -24.51 5.04 -7.37
C ASP A 232 -24.27 4.82 -5.88
N VAL A 233 -23.00 4.69 -5.53
CA VAL A 233 -22.52 4.42 -4.17
C VAL A 233 -22.88 5.51 -3.18
N PHE A 234 -23.08 6.73 -3.69
CA PHE A 234 -23.43 7.91 -2.91
C PHE A 234 -24.92 8.22 -3.01
N GLY A 235 -25.72 7.32 -3.61
CA GLY A 235 -27.18 7.34 -3.61
C GLY A 235 -27.80 8.67 -3.99
N GLY A 236 -27.96 8.94 -5.28
CA GLY A 236 -28.95 9.87 -5.84
C GLY A 236 -29.09 11.22 -5.13
N GLY A 237 -27.97 11.82 -4.71
CA GLY A 237 -27.97 13.12 -4.03
C GLY A 237 -27.40 13.14 -2.61
N VAL A 238 -26.88 12.03 -2.06
CA VAL A 238 -25.93 12.14 -0.92
C VAL A 238 -24.52 12.36 -1.46
N ALA A 239 -24.37 13.41 -2.27
CA ALA A 239 -23.08 14.06 -2.27
C ALA A 239 -22.85 14.56 -0.83
N PHE A 240 -21.62 14.45 -0.33
CA PHE A 240 -21.21 15.17 0.88
C PHE A 240 -21.16 16.67 0.53
N ASP A 241 -22.31 17.24 0.19
CA ASP A 241 -22.56 18.66 -0.02
C ASP A 241 -22.61 19.39 1.33
#